data_AF-A0A813GCP0-F1
#
_entry.id   AF-A0A813GCP0-F1
#
_cell.length_a   1.000
_cell.length_b   1.000
_cell.length_c   1.000
_cell.angle_alpha   90.00
_cell.angle_beta   90.00
_cell.angle_gamma   90.00
#
_symmetry.space_group_name_H-M   'P 1'
#
loop_
_entity.id
_entity.type
_entity.pdbx_description
1 polymer ?
#
loop_
_entity_poly.entity_id
_entity_poly.type
_entity_poly.pdbx_seq_one_letter_code
_entity_poly.pdbx_strand_id
1 'polypeptide(L)'
;MAGIDIGAEVYVDYGQGELHCRLITGYIQGSENMVCSLDSDHFPEQLDHSNPDLEAIRFPAGPGILPHGVDPNVVYGFGAMTAQARDAILREGERQTHMERAGRGLGAVAAALPIGAAAMPVPLPAPPLVVLPGLAAAAAEAGPGVVAAGQAFPEVPVAAVRIVGGAGAWILDEPGEEDEIGVEFVLPVGTVVLGSRALATIGNEVLVLKRLGPGVNVNDYARERRALLADDPRTLPGGLYVVRGFNEAMTDMVVENRPDWARSPVVGPRTAPWWIDALMVQNYGGLIARHHLWKSESGIGNNDRVGFEHEVISKTLEIAALYDGLNLKNCMFNEFLLRRLQLQEEAIAEDPTNPSYDGSAHWMGSSDRRGGALVAPALKAFVATELSREAAIMKEERKAREAKALVVGEAVEAADVAAQQAPQWIPRGPQAIVSLAAPGGFAFWQDSSIVILLYPLATSLGHFFVQPGLPRLSERREARWLSLLQRRSPGPDELRYHQLLRLRRDSFQCLRFSNGPIPVARFITK
;
A
#
# COMPACT_ATOMS: atom_id res chain seq x y z
N MET A 1 5.29 38.49 -1.69
CA MET A 1 6.58 37.87 -2.05
C MET A 1 7.62 38.97 -2.19
N ALA A 2 8.35 39.30 -1.12
CA ALA A 2 9.51 40.19 -1.23
C ALA A 2 10.76 39.32 -1.46
N GLY A 3 11.51 39.55 -2.53
CA GLY A 3 12.77 38.85 -2.82
C GLY A 3 12.86 38.11 -4.15
N ILE A 4 12.27 38.63 -5.23
CA ILE A 4 12.60 38.17 -6.59
C ILE A 4 13.85 38.93 -7.04
N ASP A 5 14.88 38.19 -7.47
CA ASP A 5 16.16 38.81 -7.87
C ASP A 5 16.01 39.66 -9.14
N ILE A 6 16.64 40.84 -9.14
CA ILE A 6 16.74 41.68 -10.34
C ILE A 6 17.56 40.91 -11.38
N GLY A 7 17.04 40.84 -12.60
CA GLY A 7 17.59 40.06 -13.69
C GLY A 7 17.02 38.64 -13.79
N ALA A 8 16.20 38.18 -12.84
CA ALA A 8 15.49 36.91 -12.99
C ALA A 8 14.44 36.98 -14.10
N GLU A 9 14.20 35.84 -14.75
CA GLU A 9 13.05 35.65 -15.65
C GLU A 9 11.88 35.10 -14.85
N VAL A 10 10.66 35.54 -15.15
CA VAL A 10 9.41 34.96 -14.63
C VAL A 10 8.48 34.68 -15.80
N TYR A 11 7.75 33.57 -15.70
CA TYR A 11 6.80 33.14 -16.73
C TYR A 11 5.39 33.33 -16.19
N VAL A 12 4.61 34.18 -16.85
CA VAL A 12 3.26 34.56 -16.44
C VAL A 12 2.23 34.04 -17.45
N ASP A 13 1.15 33.45 -16.95
CA ASP A 13 0.00 32.99 -17.74
C ASP A 13 -1.16 33.96 -17.54
N TYR A 14 -1.66 34.56 -18.61
CA TYR A 14 -2.83 35.43 -18.60
C TYR A 14 -4.14 34.67 -18.96
N GLY A 15 -4.10 33.33 -18.97
CA GLY A 15 -5.23 32.47 -19.34
C GLY A 15 -5.52 32.40 -20.83
N GLN A 16 -4.54 32.76 -21.67
CA GLN A 16 -4.65 32.75 -23.13
C GLN A 16 -4.01 31.50 -23.77
N GLY A 17 -3.47 30.58 -22.95
CA GLY A 17 -2.79 29.37 -23.42
C GLY A 17 -1.34 29.59 -23.85
N GLU A 18 -0.80 30.79 -23.65
CA GLU A 18 0.61 31.14 -23.87
C GLU A 18 1.22 31.70 -22.58
N LEU A 19 2.44 31.28 -22.27
CA LEU A 19 3.23 31.76 -21.13
C LEU A 19 4.16 32.87 -21.59
N HIS A 20 3.95 34.08 -21.08
CA HIS A 20 4.81 35.23 -21.39
C HIS A 20 6.01 35.25 -20.45
N CYS A 21 7.21 35.33 -21.01
CA CYS A 21 8.41 35.62 -20.23
C CYS A 21 8.48 37.13 -19.91
N ARG A 22 8.85 37.44 -18.67
CA ARG A 22 9.11 38.78 -18.16
C ARG A 22 10.49 38.79 -17.54
N LEU A 23 11.29 39.82 -17.85
CA LEU A 23 12.56 40.05 -17.17
C LEU A 23 12.34 41.03 -16.01
N ILE A 24 12.68 40.64 -14.79
CA ILE A 24 12.60 41.52 -13.63
C ILE A 24 13.72 42.55 -13.70
N THR A 25 13.37 43.83 -13.72
CA THR A 25 14.35 44.91 -13.87
C THR A 25 14.45 45.82 -12.64
N GLY A 26 13.50 45.75 -11.71
CA GLY A 26 13.58 46.44 -10.43
C GLY A 26 12.39 46.14 -9.51
N TYR A 27 12.52 46.52 -8.24
CA TYR A 27 11.48 46.33 -7.22
C TYR A 27 10.82 47.66 -6.85
N ILE A 28 9.49 47.69 -6.83
CA ILE A 28 8.72 48.90 -6.49
C ILE A 28 8.25 48.83 -5.04
N GLN A 29 7.27 47.99 -4.74
CA GLN A 29 6.73 47.80 -3.39
C GLN A 29 5.93 46.50 -3.30
N GLY A 30 5.89 45.86 -2.12
CA GLY A 30 5.08 44.67 -1.87
C GLY A 30 5.45 43.49 -2.79
N SER A 31 4.58 43.18 -3.74
CA SER A 31 4.75 42.17 -4.79
C SER A 31 4.82 42.76 -6.20
N GLU A 32 4.83 44.09 -6.29
CA GLU A 32 4.90 44.83 -7.53
C GLU A 32 6.36 45.09 -7.92
N ASN A 33 6.70 44.64 -9.12
CA ASN A 33 8.05 44.75 -9.68
C ASN A 33 7.99 45.50 -11.00
N MET A 34 9.06 46.18 -11.35
CA MET A 34 9.26 46.68 -12.69
C MET A 34 9.72 45.52 -13.57
N VAL A 35 8.94 45.19 -14.58
CA VAL A 35 9.23 44.11 -15.52
C VAL A 35 9.46 44.66 -16.91
N CYS A 36 10.21 43.92 -17.72
CA CYS A 36 10.37 44.17 -19.15
C CYS A 36 9.65 43.08 -19.94
N SER A 37 8.83 43.49 -20.92
CA SER A 37 8.24 42.59 -21.92
C SER A 37 9.26 42.18 -22.99
N LEU A 38 8.86 41.26 -23.87
CA LEU A 38 9.65 40.85 -25.03
C LEU A 38 9.86 41.99 -26.02
N ASP A 39 8.90 42.91 -26.11
CA ASP A 39 8.94 44.10 -26.95
C ASP A 39 9.81 45.23 -26.35
N SER A 40 10.48 44.94 -25.23
CA SER A 40 11.33 45.87 -24.48
C SER A 40 10.57 47.01 -23.81
N ASP A 41 9.27 46.82 -23.54
CA ASP A 41 8.48 47.77 -22.75
C ASP A 41 8.66 47.51 -21.26
N HIS A 42 8.90 48.58 -20.48
CA HIS A 42 9.00 48.53 -19.02
C HIS A 42 7.71 49.01 -18.37
N PHE A 43 7.15 48.20 -17.48
CA PHE A 43 5.96 48.59 -16.71
C PHE A 43 5.92 47.92 -15.33
N PRO A 44 5.20 48.52 -14.35
CA PRO A 44 4.89 47.88 -13.08
C PRO A 44 3.96 46.68 -13.29
N GLU A 45 4.30 45.53 -12.72
CA GLU A 45 3.44 44.35 -12.72
C GLU A 45 3.41 43.71 -11.32
N GLN A 46 2.22 43.33 -10.87
CA GLN A 46 2.03 42.63 -9.60
C GLN A 46 2.25 41.13 -9.82
N LEU A 47 3.33 40.59 -9.26
CA LEU A 47 3.76 39.20 -9.44
C LEU A 47 3.35 38.33 -8.25
N ASP A 48 2.05 38.27 -7.98
CA ASP A 48 1.46 37.32 -7.03
C ASP A 48 0.04 36.90 -7.45
N HIS A 49 -0.54 35.96 -6.71
CA HIS A 49 -1.89 35.40 -6.97
C HIS A 49 -3.03 36.38 -6.71
N SER A 50 -2.77 37.57 -6.17
CA SER A 50 -3.79 38.60 -5.99
C SER A 50 -3.95 39.50 -7.22
N ASN A 51 -3.08 39.36 -8.21
CA ASN A 51 -3.28 39.95 -9.53
C ASN A 51 -4.36 39.16 -10.31
N PRO A 52 -5.54 39.72 -10.56
CA PRO A 52 -6.65 39.01 -11.20
C PRO A 52 -6.40 38.69 -12.68
N ASP A 53 -5.41 39.34 -13.29
CA ASP A 53 -5.06 39.12 -14.70
C ASP A 53 -4.15 37.90 -14.88
N LEU A 54 -3.60 37.34 -13.78
CA LEU A 54 -2.66 36.21 -13.82
C LEU A 54 -3.36 34.92 -13.38
N GLU A 55 -3.40 33.93 -14.27
CA GLU A 55 -3.85 32.57 -13.96
C GLU A 55 -2.73 31.78 -13.25
N ALA A 56 -1.48 31.97 -13.66
CA ALA A 56 -0.33 31.31 -13.08
C ALA A 56 0.95 32.15 -13.17
N ILE A 57 1.84 31.94 -12.20
CA ILE A 57 3.19 32.51 -12.17
C ILE A 57 4.18 31.38 -11.91
N ARG A 58 5.22 31.28 -12.74
CA ARG A 58 6.25 30.24 -12.64
C ARG A 58 7.64 30.83 -12.68
N PHE A 59 8.52 30.31 -11.82
CA PHE A 59 9.92 30.73 -11.75
C PHE A 59 10.82 29.62 -12.30
N PRO A 60 11.81 29.97 -13.13
CA PRO A 60 12.77 29.01 -13.65
C PRO A 60 13.77 28.58 -12.56
N ALA A 61 14.37 27.40 -12.72
CA ALA A 61 15.43 26.93 -11.82
C ALA A 61 16.77 27.68 -12.02
N GLY A 62 16.91 28.42 -13.12
CA GLY A 62 18.07 29.24 -13.45
C GLY A 62 17.89 29.97 -14.78
N PRO A 63 18.82 30.89 -15.14
CA PRO A 63 18.74 31.65 -16.39
C PRO A 63 18.69 30.73 -17.62
N GLY A 64 17.69 30.91 -18.48
CA GLY A 64 17.52 30.12 -19.71
C GLY A 64 16.99 28.70 -19.51
N ILE A 65 16.61 28.31 -18.28
CA ILE A 65 15.98 27.02 -17.99
C ILE A 65 14.47 27.25 -17.86
N LEU A 66 13.64 26.55 -18.63
CA LEU A 66 12.19 26.65 -18.48
C LEU A 66 11.72 26.04 -17.13
N PRO A 67 10.67 26.59 -16.49
CA PRO A 67 10.10 25.99 -15.29
C PRO A 67 9.61 24.55 -15.54
N HIS A 68 9.68 23.70 -14.52
CA HIS A 68 9.25 22.30 -14.64
C HIS A 68 7.79 22.19 -15.11
N GLY A 69 7.56 21.33 -16.11
CA GLY A 69 6.23 21.08 -16.68
C GLY A 69 5.71 22.15 -17.65
N VAL A 70 6.54 23.13 -18.05
CA VAL A 70 6.21 24.09 -19.10
C VAL A 70 6.58 23.50 -20.47
N ASP A 71 5.61 23.44 -21.39
CA ASP A 71 5.88 23.06 -22.79
C ASP A 71 6.64 24.20 -23.49
N PRO A 72 7.83 23.96 -24.06
CA PRO A 72 8.57 24.99 -24.79
C PRO A 72 7.78 25.67 -25.92
N ASN A 73 6.79 24.98 -26.51
CA ASN A 73 6.01 25.51 -27.63
C ASN A 73 4.95 26.53 -27.23
N VAL A 74 4.61 26.61 -25.94
CA VAL A 74 3.63 27.60 -25.44
C VAL A 74 4.29 28.83 -24.83
N VAL A 75 5.63 28.89 -24.86
CA VAL A 75 6.39 29.98 -24.25
C VAL A 75 6.62 31.09 -25.25
N TYR A 76 6.03 32.26 -24.97
CA TYR A 76 6.40 33.51 -25.60
C TYR A 76 7.57 34.11 -24.83
N GLY A 77 8.79 33.69 -25.17
CA GLY A 77 10.05 34.04 -24.49
C GLY A 77 10.96 34.98 -25.30
N PHE A 78 11.89 35.66 -24.61
CA PHE A 78 12.89 36.52 -25.27
C PHE A 78 13.67 35.75 -26.34
N GLY A 79 13.91 36.39 -27.48
CA GLY A 79 14.87 35.89 -28.47
C GLY A 79 16.28 35.84 -27.89
N ALA A 80 17.20 35.15 -28.59
CA ALA A 80 18.60 35.10 -28.20
C ALA A 80 19.17 36.53 -28.06
N MET A 81 19.58 36.88 -26.83
CA MET A 81 20.02 38.22 -26.46
C MET A 81 21.48 38.18 -26.01
N THR A 82 22.28 39.17 -26.42
CA THR A 82 23.65 39.32 -25.92
C THR A 82 23.63 39.81 -24.47
N ALA A 83 24.68 39.49 -23.70
CA ALA A 83 24.82 40.01 -22.33
C ALA A 83 24.74 41.55 -22.30
N GLN A 84 25.36 42.22 -23.28
CA GLN A 84 25.32 43.68 -23.39
C GLN A 84 23.90 44.24 -23.61
N ALA A 85 23.08 43.56 -24.43
CA ALA A 85 21.69 43.97 -24.64
C ALA A 85 20.86 43.75 -23.37
N ARG A 86 21.08 42.65 -22.65
CA ARG A 86 20.43 42.39 -21.36
C ARG A 86 20.80 43.45 -20.32
N ASP A 87 22.08 43.81 -20.22
CA ASP A 87 22.55 44.86 -19.31
C ASP A 87 21.98 46.25 -19.66
N ALA A 88 21.67 46.50 -20.94
CA ALA A 88 21.00 47.72 -21.35
C ALA A 88 19.53 47.75 -20.87
N ILE A 89 18.80 46.64 -20.99
CA ILE A 89 17.42 46.50 -20.52
C ILE A 89 17.35 46.67 -18.99
N LEU A 90 18.29 46.07 -18.25
CA LEU A 90 18.33 46.18 -16.79
C LEU A 90 18.58 47.62 -16.33
N ARG A 91 19.50 48.34 -16.97
CA ARG A 91 19.77 49.76 -16.64
C ARG A 91 18.59 50.67 -16.93
N GLU A 92 17.87 50.44 -18.03
CA GLU A 92 16.67 51.23 -18.32
C GLU A 92 15.55 50.91 -17.33
N GLY A 93 15.35 49.63 -16.99
CA GLY A 93 14.34 49.25 -16.00
C GLY A 93 14.65 49.76 -14.59
N GLU A 94 15.93 49.85 -14.21
CA GLU A 94 16.35 50.52 -12.96
C GLU A 94 15.95 52.01 -12.96
N ARG A 95 16.21 52.73 -14.06
CA ARG A 95 15.77 54.13 -14.22
C ARG A 95 14.25 54.27 -14.10
N GLN A 96 13.49 53.42 -14.79
CA GLN A 96 12.02 53.42 -14.72
C GLN A 96 11.52 53.11 -13.31
N THR A 97 12.15 52.14 -12.63
CA THR A 97 11.83 51.79 -11.24
C THR A 97 12.02 52.99 -10.32
N HIS A 98 13.12 53.74 -10.46
CA HIS A 98 13.35 54.95 -9.69
C HIS A 98 12.31 56.04 -9.96
N MET A 99 11.94 56.24 -11.23
CA MET A 99 10.88 57.21 -11.59
C MET A 99 9.53 56.83 -11.00
N GLU A 100 9.15 55.55 -11.07
CA GLU A 100 7.88 55.04 -10.55
C GLU A 100 7.80 55.14 -9.03
N ARG A 101 8.86 54.74 -8.33
CA ARG A 101 8.95 54.87 -6.87
C ARG A 101 8.89 56.34 -6.43
N ALA A 102 9.62 57.22 -7.11
CA ALA A 102 9.56 58.65 -6.85
C ALA A 102 8.15 59.22 -7.07
N GLY A 103 7.48 58.81 -8.16
CA GLY A 103 6.09 59.22 -8.46
C GLY A 103 5.09 58.80 -7.39
N ARG A 104 5.31 57.65 -6.73
CA ARG A 104 4.45 57.14 -5.65
C ARG A 104 4.81 57.66 -4.26
N GLY A 105 5.80 58.56 -4.14
CA GLY A 105 6.31 59.00 -2.84
C GLY A 105 6.99 57.89 -2.04
N LEU A 106 7.32 56.76 -2.69
CA LEU A 106 8.15 55.71 -2.15
C LEU A 106 9.58 56.22 -2.26
N GLY A 107 9.98 57.06 -1.29
CA GLY A 107 11.25 57.77 -1.30
C GLY A 107 12.44 56.86 -1.63
N ALA A 108 13.57 57.49 -2.02
CA ALA A 108 14.83 56.81 -2.21
C ALA A 108 15.28 56.14 -0.89
N VAL A 109 14.76 54.94 -0.62
CA VAL A 109 15.32 54.06 0.38
C VAL A 109 16.71 53.75 -0.14
N ALA A 110 17.72 54.29 0.53
CA ALA A 110 19.12 54.21 0.14
C ALA A 110 19.43 52.81 -0.38
N ALA A 111 19.94 52.72 -1.60
CA ALA A 111 20.39 51.50 -2.24
C ALA A 111 21.16 50.65 -1.20
N ALA A 112 20.61 49.50 -0.85
CA ALA A 112 21.30 48.55 -0.01
C ALA A 112 22.61 48.16 -0.72
N LEU A 113 23.72 48.38 -0.01
CA LEU A 113 25.09 48.14 -0.46
C LEU A 113 25.27 46.72 -1.04
N PRO A 114 26.16 46.53 -2.03
CA PRO A 114 26.63 45.21 -2.39
C PRO A 114 27.42 44.61 -1.21
N ILE A 115 26.95 43.48 -0.68
CA ILE A 115 27.64 42.73 0.37
C ILE A 115 28.80 41.97 -0.28
N GLY A 116 30.02 42.42 -0.02
CA GLY A 116 31.23 41.73 -0.49
C GLY A 116 32.53 42.39 -0.03
N ALA A 117 32.89 42.24 1.24
CA ALA A 117 34.29 42.37 1.69
C ALA A 117 34.49 41.64 3.03
N ALA A 118 35.32 40.61 2.99
CA ALA A 118 35.68 39.76 4.13
C ALA A 118 36.50 40.53 5.18
N ALA A 119 36.13 40.41 6.45
CA ALA A 119 36.96 40.79 7.59
C ALA A 119 37.48 39.53 8.29
N MET A 120 38.80 39.47 8.49
CA MET A 120 39.53 38.37 9.12
C MET A 120 39.19 38.23 10.62
N PRO A 121 39.06 37.02 11.17
CA PRO A 121 38.80 36.83 12.61
C PRO A 121 40.09 36.87 13.45
N VAL A 122 39.97 37.53 14.60
CA VAL A 122 40.92 37.51 15.73
C VAL A 122 40.76 36.19 16.50
N PRO A 123 41.84 35.49 16.91
CA PRO A 123 41.72 34.21 17.59
C PRO A 123 41.40 34.38 19.08
N LEU A 124 40.37 33.69 19.57
CA LEU A 124 40.09 33.49 21.01
C LEU A 124 40.56 32.09 21.45
N PRO A 125 40.98 31.91 22.71
CA PRO A 125 41.59 30.69 23.22
C PRO A 125 40.58 29.60 23.57
N ALA A 126 41.01 28.35 23.44
CA ALA A 126 40.20 27.14 23.61
C ALA A 126 39.78 26.86 25.08
N PRO A 127 38.56 26.36 25.32
CA PRO A 127 38.16 25.82 26.63
C PRO A 127 38.61 24.36 26.83
N PRO A 128 38.78 23.90 28.09
CA PRO A 128 39.33 22.58 28.42
C PRO A 128 38.31 21.44 28.25
N LEU A 129 38.87 20.29 27.86
CA LEU A 129 38.22 19.01 27.64
C LEU A 129 37.68 18.42 28.97
N VAL A 130 36.39 18.13 29.05
CA VAL A 130 35.78 17.37 30.17
C VAL A 130 35.49 15.95 29.68
N VAL A 131 36.13 14.97 30.30
CA VAL A 131 35.94 13.54 30.08
C VAL A 131 34.88 13.03 31.06
N LEU A 132 33.82 12.41 30.56
CA LEU A 132 32.80 11.70 31.35
C LEU A 132 33.02 10.17 31.22
N PRO A 133 33.03 9.40 32.32
CA PRO A 133 33.15 7.95 32.26
C PRO A 133 31.80 7.23 32.32
N GLY A 134 31.63 6.26 31.42
CA GLY A 134 31.06 4.94 31.72
C GLY A 134 29.54 4.79 31.79
N LEU A 135 28.98 4.04 30.83
CA LEU A 135 27.75 3.29 31.05
C LEU A 135 27.91 1.89 30.44
N ALA A 136 27.93 0.91 31.34
CA ALA A 136 28.04 -0.51 31.07
C ALA A 136 26.65 -1.12 30.81
N ALA A 137 26.69 -2.20 30.04
CA ALA A 137 25.57 -2.99 29.55
C ALA A 137 24.69 -3.62 30.65
N ALA A 138 23.40 -3.80 30.32
CA ALA A 138 22.56 -4.84 30.89
C ALA A 138 21.60 -5.36 29.79
N ALA A 139 21.92 -6.54 29.26
CA ALA A 139 21.01 -7.33 28.44
C ALA A 139 20.20 -8.24 29.37
N ALA A 140 18.88 -8.24 29.23
CA ALA A 140 17.98 -9.16 29.92
C ALA A 140 17.18 -9.95 28.90
N GLU A 141 17.24 -11.28 29.04
CA GLU A 141 16.53 -12.28 28.25
C GLU A 141 15.01 -12.23 28.51
N ALA A 142 14.21 -12.38 27.45
CA ALA A 142 12.78 -12.62 27.53
C ALA A 142 12.42 -13.88 26.73
N GLY A 143 11.82 -14.86 27.42
CA GLY A 143 11.32 -16.10 26.84
C GLY A 143 9.95 -15.95 26.15
N PRO A 144 9.50 -16.99 25.40
CA PRO A 144 8.34 -16.88 24.53
C PRO A 144 7.01 -17.06 25.29
N GLY A 145 6.18 -16.02 25.28
CA GLY A 145 4.81 -16.04 25.78
C GLY A 145 3.80 -16.10 24.63
N VAL A 146 2.89 -17.07 24.70
CA VAL A 146 1.74 -17.25 23.81
C VAL A 146 0.77 -16.07 24.00
N VAL A 147 0.46 -15.33 22.93
CA VAL A 147 -0.42 -14.15 22.96
C VAL A 147 -1.85 -14.52 22.57
N ALA A 148 -2.80 -14.23 23.45
CA ALA A 148 -4.24 -14.42 23.22
C ALA A 148 -4.81 -13.30 22.33
N ALA A 149 -5.57 -13.68 21.31
CA ALA A 149 -6.29 -12.76 20.43
C ALA A 149 -7.41 -12.04 21.20
N GLY A 150 -7.34 -10.70 21.29
CA GLY A 150 -8.42 -9.88 21.83
C GLY A 150 -8.04 -8.62 22.61
N GLN A 151 -6.75 -8.28 22.77
CA GLN A 151 -6.40 -7.00 23.40
C GLN A 151 -6.73 -5.82 22.47
N ALA A 152 -7.57 -4.92 22.97
CA ALA A 152 -7.73 -3.59 22.41
C ALA A 152 -6.35 -2.93 22.28
N PHE A 153 -6.08 -2.37 21.10
CA PHE A 153 -4.81 -1.74 20.79
C PHE A 153 -4.47 -0.69 21.86
N PRO A 154 -3.21 -0.63 22.34
CA PRO A 154 -2.76 0.56 23.04
C PRO A 154 -2.95 1.74 22.08
N GLU A 155 -3.74 2.75 22.48
CA GLU A 155 -3.80 3.99 21.74
C GLU A 155 -2.36 4.48 21.54
N VAL A 156 -1.94 4.60 20.28
CA VAL A 156 -0.65 5.20 19.95
C VAL A 156 -0.68 6.60 20.58
N PRO A 157 0.26 6.92 21.49
CA PRO A 157 0.26 8.22 22.13
C PRO A 157 0.31 9.29 21.05
N VAL A 158 -0.75 10.07 20.95
CA VAL A 158 -0.80 11.22 20.06
C VAL A 158 0.36 12.11 20.48
N ALA A 159 1.33 12.32 19.58
CA ALA A 159 2.50 13.14 19.87
C ALA A 159 2.06 14.47 20.47
N ALA A 160 2.63 14.83 21.63
CA ALA A 160 2.22 16.02 22.34
C ALA A 160 2.31 17.25 21.43
N VAL A 161 1.25 18.07 21.41
CA VAL A 161 1.21 19.30 20.62
C VAL A 161 2.32 20.24 21.09
N ARG A 162 3.30 20.51 20.23
CA ARG A 162 4.43 21.40 20.54
C ARG A 162 4.09 22.83 20.11
N ILE A 163 3.80 23.69 21.08
CA ILE A 163 3.50 25.11 20.84
C ILE A 163 4.77 25.93 21.08
N VAL A 164 5.06 26.84 20.16
CA VAL A 164 6.19 27.77 20.27
C VAL A 164 5.96 28.74 21.44
N GLY A 165 6.94 28.82 22.34
CA GLY A 165 6.90 29.70 23.51
C GLY A 165 6.91 31.20 23.16
N GLY A 166 6.79 32.05 24.18
CA GLY A 166 6.62 33.50 24.02
C GLY A 166 7.73 34.24 23.24
N ALA A 167 8.93 33.65 23.12
CA ALA A 167 10.05 34.24 22.39
C ALA A 167 10.07 33.94 20.87
N GLY A 168 9.16 33.07 20.41
CA GLY A 168 9.32 32.39 19.11
C GLY A 168 10.32 31.25 19.19
N ALA A 169 10.43 30.47 18.11
CA ALA A 169 11.38 29.37 17.97
C ALA A 169 11.95 29.37 16.55
N TRP A 170 13.23 29.01 16.41
CA TRP A 170 13.81 28.75 15.09
C TRP A 170 13.66 27.28 14.80
N ILE A 171 12.98 26.95 13.72
CA ILE A 171 12.62 25.60 13.34
C ILE A 171 13.26 25.28 12.00
N LEU A 172 13.69 24.05 11.78
CA LEU A 172 14.17 23.61 10.47
C LEU A 172 13.08 23.74 9.40
N ASP A 173 13.35 24.50 8.34
CA ASP A 173 12.41 24.84 7.25
C ASP A 173 12.50 23.88 6.06
N GLU A 174 13.63 23.19 5.91
CA GLU A 174 13.94 22.24 4.83
C GLU A 174 14.63 21.02 5.44
N PRO A 175 14.37 19.80 4.94
CA PRO A 175 14.96 18.60 5.54
C PRO A 175 16.47 18.63 5.39
N GLY A 176 17.19 18.35 6.47
CA GLY A 176 18.65 18.15 6.46
C GLY A 176 19.01 16.68 6.28
N GLU A 177 20.31 16.37 6.33
CA GLU A 177 20.81 14.99 6.26
C GLU A 177 20.37 14.16 7.49
N GLU A 178 20.40 14.77 8.67
CA GLU A 178 20.08 14.11 9.95
C GLU A 178 18.80 14.65 10.63
N ASP A 179 18.32 15.83 10.21
CA ASP A 179 17.25 16.55 10.91
C ASP A 179 15.98 16.70 10.07
N GLU A 180 14.83 16.45 10.70
CA GLU A 180 13.52 16.64 10.08
C GLU A 180 13.01 18.08 10.20
N ILE A 181 12.20 18.49 9.21
CA ILE A 181 11.39 19.72 9.30
C ILE A 181 10.60 19.69 10.61
N GLY A 182 10.68 20.77 11.40
CA GLY A 182 10.04 20.84 12.71
C GLY A 182 10.99 20.78 13.90
N VAL A 183 12.26 20.38 13.71
CA VAL A 183 13.27 20.39 14.78
C VAL A 183 13.62 21.84 15.16
N GLU A 184 13.67 22.12 16.47
CA GLU A 184 13.97 23.46 17.00
C GLU A 184 15.47 23.63 17.23
N PHE A 185 16.01 24.75 16.77
CA PHE A 185 17.42 25.09 16.87
C PHE A 185 17.64 26.38 17.66
N VAL A 186 18.75 26.41 18.40
CA VAL A 186 19.35 27.67 18.86
C VAL A 186 20.28 28.15 17.77
N LEU A 187 20.10 29.39 17.28
CA LEU A 187 20.93 29.91 16.20
C LEU A 187 22.42 29.91 16.58
N PRO A 188 23.28 29.18 15.84
CA PRO A 188 24.72 29.23 16.08
C PRO A 188 25.29 30.61 15.71
N VAL A 189 26.43 30.94 16.32
CA VAL A 189 27.18 32.17 16.00
C VAL A 189 27.61 32.10 14.53
N GLY A 190 27.40 33.20 13.79
CA GLY A 190 27.71 33.27 12.36
C GLY A 190 26.53 32.91 11.43
N THR A 191 25.36 32.58 11.99
CA THR A 191 24.13 32.42 11.21
C THR A 191 23.78 33.70 10.45
N VAL A 192 23.47 33.56 9.15
CA VAL A 192 23.00 34.67 8.32
C VAL A 192 21.48 34.75 8.44
N VAL A 193 20.96 35.78 9.10
CA VAL A 193 19.52 35.98 9.32
C VAL A 193 18.94 36.93 8.28
N LEU A 194 17.92 36.48 7.54
CA LEU A 194 17.15 37.26 6.58
C LEU A 194 15.67 37.29 6.99
N GLY A 195 15.32 38.27 7.82
CA GLY A 195 13.95 38.46 8.31
C GLY A 195 13.49 37.32 9.21
N SER A 196 12.56 36.50 8.71
CA SER A 196 12.04 35.32 9.44
C SER A 196 12.73 34.02 9.03
N ARG A 197 13.75 34.07 8.18
CA ARG A 197 14.57 32.92 7.78
C ARG A 197 16.02 33.13 8.17
N ALA A 198 16.74 32.03 8.31
CA ALA A 198 18.15 32.03 8.63
C ALA A 198 18.86 30.89 7.89
N LEU A 199 20.07 31.15 7.41
CA LEU A 199 21.00 30.12 6.96
C LEU A 199 22.00 29.87 8.09
N ALA A 200 21.93 28.67 8.66
CA ALA A 200 22.79 28.26 9.76
C ALA A 200 23.67 27.09 9.31
N THR A 201 24.96 27.16 9.61
CA THR A 201 25.84 25.99 9.48
C THR A 201 25.74 25.18 10.76
N ILE A 202 25.14 23.99 10.68
CA ILE A 202 24.96 23.06 11.80
C ILE A 202 25.67 21.77 11.39
N GLY A 203 26.67 21.37 12.17
CA GLY A 203 27.59 20.31 11.74
C GLY A 203 28.36 20.73 10.48
N ASN A 204 28.27 19.90 9.43
CA ASN A 204 28.88 20.16 8.12
C ASN A 204 27.87 20.61 7.06
N GLU A 205 26.61 20.85 7.46
CA GLU A 205 25.52 21.17 6.54
C GLU A 205 25.08 22.63 6.71
N VAL A 206 24.62 23.24 5.60
CA VAL A 206 23.99 24.57 5.61
C VAL A 206 22.48 24.36 5.59
N LEU A 207 21.84 24.60 6.73
CA LEU A 207 20.41 24.39 6.92
C LEU A 207 19.63 25.70 6.82
N VAL A 208 18.42 25.62 6.26
CA VAL A 208 17.46 26.72 6.22
C VAL A 208 16.56 26.63 7.44
N LEU A 209 16.62 27.63 8.32
CA LEU A 209 15.78 27.74 9.50
C LEU A 209 14.69 28.80 9.29
N LYS A 210 13.48 28.55 9.80
CA LYS A 210 12.36 29.49 9.87
C LYS A 210 12.08 29.87 11.31
N ARG A 211 12.00 31.17 11.60
CA ARG A 211 11.47 31.66 12.87
C ARG A 211 9.95 31.56 12.87
N LEU A 212 9.41 30.73 13.75
CA LEU A 212 7.99 30.69 14.06
C LEU A 212 7.67 31.67 15.18
N GLY A 213 6.54 32.38 15.04
CA GLY A 213 6.03 33.29 16.07
C GLY A 213 5.52 32.54 17.30
N PRO A 214 5.35 33.24 18.43
CA PRO A 214 4.77 32.65 19.64
C PRO A 214 3.35 32.12 19.38
N GLY A 215 3.01 30.98 19.98
CA GLY A 215 1.68 30.36 19.86
C GLY A 215 1.46 29.52 18.61
N VAL A 216 2.41 29.49 17.66
CA VAL A 216 2.33 28.61 16.48
C VAL A 216 2.54 27.16 16.91
N ASN A 217 1.74 26.24 16.36
CA ASN A 217 1.92 24.80 16.54
C ASN A 217 2.99 24.29 15.57
N VAL A 218 4.11 23.80 16.10
CA VAL A 218 5.25 23.31 15.31
C VAL A 218 4.87 22.10 14.48
N ASN A 219 4.00 21.23 14.99
CA ASN A 219 3.58 20.01 14.27
C ASN A 219 2.72 20.35 13.05
N ASP A 220 1.84 21.36 13.17
CA ASP A 220 1.03 21.83 12.04
C ASP A 220 1.92 22.48 10.97
N TYR A 221 2.89 23.31 11.39
CA TYR A 221 3.88 23.89 10.47
C TYR A 221 4.69 22.84 9.74
N ALA A 222 5.26 21.87 10.45
CA ALA A 222 6.08 20.82 9.87
C ALA A 222 5.29 20.01 8.84
N ARG A 223 4.03 19.66 9.15
CA ARG A 223 3.13 18.97 8.21
C ARG A 223 2.87 19.78 6.95
N GLU A 224 2.51 21.06 7.07
CA GLU A 224 2.26 21.94 5.91
C GLU A 224 3.51 22.13 5.07
N ARG A 225 4.67 22.29 5.70
CA ARG A 225 5.94 22.50 5.02
C ARG A 225 6.45 21.23 4.33
N ARG A 226 6.30 20.07 4.94
CA ARG A 226 6.51 18.75 4.29
C ARG A 226 5.64 18.60 3.06
N ALA A 227 4.34 18.87 3.18
CA ALA A 227 3.41 18.83 2.05
C ALA A 227 3.82 19.80 0.92
N LEU A 228 4.29 21.00 1.27
CA LEU A 228 4.78 21.98 0.30
C LEU A 228 6.06 21.53 -0.41
N LEU A 229 6.97 20.87 0.31
CA LEU A 229 8.22 20.35 -0.23
C LEU A 229 8.06 19.01 -0.97
N ALA A 230 6.81 18.58 -1.19
CA ALA A 230 6.47 17.30 -1.79
C ALA A 230 7.09 16.10 -1.07
N ASP A 231 7.29 16.22 0.24
CA ASP A 231 7.64 15.11 1.12
C ASP A 231 6.41 14.20 1.19
N ASP A 232 6.35 13.25 0.27
CA ASP A 232 5.26 12.31 0.17
C ASP A 232 5.40 11.32 1.33
N PRO A 233 4.42 11.20 2.23
CA PRO A 233 4.50 10.24 3.34
C PRO A 233 4.52 8.77 2.89
N ARG A 234 4.33 8.52 1.60
CA ARG A 234 4.52 7.22 0.94
C ARG A 234 5.99 6.93 0.65
N THR A 235 6.88 7.90 0.77
CA THR A 235 8.33 7.75 0.64
C THR A 235 9.02 7.84 2.00
N LEU A 236 10.14 7.17 2.13
CA LEU A 236 11.05 7.25 3.27
C LEU A 236 11.89 8.53 3.17
N PRO A 237 12.29 9.13 4.30
CA PRO A 237 13.15 10.31 4.31
C PRO A 237 14.49 10.01 3.66
N GLY A 238 15.19 10.98 3.06
CA GLY A 238 16.53 10.82 2.46
C GLY A 238 16.57 10.55 0.96
N GLY A 239 15.43 10.57 0.27
CA GLY A 239 15.33 10.57 -1.19
C GLY A 239 15.59 9.21 -1.87
N LEU A 240 15.43 9.21 -3.19
CA LEU A 240 15.76 8.06 -4.04
C LEU A 240 17.29 7.84 -3.99
N TYR A 241 17.74 6.58 -4.05
CA TYR A 241 19.15 6.14 -4.13
C TYR A 241 19.96 5.95 -2.83
N VAL A 242 19.38 6.11 -1.64
CA VAL A 242 20.07 5.70 -0.40
C VAL A 242 19.93 4.19 -0.20
N VAL A 243 21.06 3.47 -0.16
CA VAL A 243 21.07 2.04 0.17
C VAL A 243 20.87 1.88 1.66
N ARG A 244 19.68 1.41 2.08
CA ARG A 244 19.34 1.20 3.49
C ARG A 244 19.45 -0.25 3.91
N GLY A 245 19.81 -0.46 5.17
CA GLY A 245 19.59 -1.74 5.81
C GLY A 245 18.09 -2.01 6.00
N PHE A 246 17.69 -3.28 6.04
CA PHE A 246 16.28 -3.65 6.23
C PHE A 246 15.69 -3.08 7.53
N ASN A 247 16.39 -3.24 8.64
CA ASN A 247 15.93 -2.76 9.95
C ASN A 247 15.89 -1.24 10.04
N GLU A 248 16.84 -0.56 9.40
CA GLU A 248 16.87 0.90 9.28
C GLU A 248 15.64 1.40 8.52
N ALA A 249 15.41 0.87 7.31
CA ALA A 249 14.26 1.24 6.50
C ALA A 249 12.92 1.02 7.23
N MET A 250 12.77 -0.07 7.98
CA MET A 250 11.54 -0.33 8.75
C MET A 250 11.38 0.58 9.96
N THR A 251 12.48 0.99 10.60
CA THR A 251 12.48 1.94 11.72
C THR A 251 12.05 3.34 11.25
N ASP A 252 12.46 3.73 10.05
CA ASP A 252 12.10 5.02 9.43
C ASP A 252 10.63 5.07 8.95
N MET A 253 9.92 3.93 8.90
CA MET A 253 8.51 3.91 8.48
C MET A 253 7.59 4.48 9.56
N VAL A 254 7.23 5.74 9.41
CA VAL A 254 6.23 6.41 10.25
C VAL A 254 4.82 6.22 9.69
N VAL A 255 3.86 5.87 10.54
CA VAL A 255 2.45 5.81 10.18
C VAL A 255 1.90 7.23 10.17
N GLU A 256 1.43 7.69 9.01
CA GLU A 256 0.69 8.95 8.97
C GLU A 256 -0.81 8.74 9.16
N ASN A 257 -1.40 9.57 10.02
CA ASN A 257 -2.84 9.63 10.20
C ASN A 257 -3.47 10.38 9.04
N ARG A 258 -3.73 9.65 7.97
CA ARG A 258 -4.27 10.15 6.72
C ARG A 258 -5.80 10.16 6.73
N PRO A 259 -6.46 11.34 6.73
CA PRO A 259 -7.92 11.41 6.67
C PRO A 259 -8.47 10.84 5.35
N ASP A 260 -7.65 10.79 4.30
CA ASP A 260 -7.96 10.17 3.02
C ASP A 260 -8.03 8.64 3.07
N TRP A 261 -7.61 7.99 4.17
CA TRP A 261 -7.88 6.57 4.35
C TRP A 261 -9.38 6.26 4.34
N ALA A 262 -10.22 7.20 4.78
CA ALA A 262 -11.67 7.08 4.66
C ALA A 262 -12.17 6.99 3.20
N ARG A 263 -11.34 7.41 2.24
CA ARG A 263 -11.57 7.32 0.79
C ARG A 263 -10.83 6.14 0.14
N SER A 264 -10.19 5.29 0.94
CA SER A 264 -9.50 4.09 0.47
C SER A 264 -10.45 3.18 -0.31
N PRO A 265 -10.02 2.60 -1.45
CA PRO A 265 -10.78 1.55 -2.13
C PRO A 265 -10.76 0.22 -1.36
N VAL A 266 -9.89 0.08 -0.36
CA VAL A 266 -9.77 -1.11 0.49
C VAL A 266 -10.63 -0.95 1.72
N VAL A 267 -11.69 -1.74 1.82
CA VAL A 267 -12.60 -1.76 2.97
C VAL A 267 -11.95 -2.50 4.16
N GLY A 268 -12.10 -1.93 5.36
CA GLY A 268 -11.64 -2.52 6.61
C GLY A 268 -10.43 -1.80 7.23
N PRO A 269 -10.00 -2.24 8.43
CA PRO A 269 -8.91 -1.60 9.16
C PRO A 269 -7.56 -1.77 8.46
N ARG A 270 -6.66 -0.80 8.58
CA ARG A 270 -5.28 -0.91 8.07
C ARG A 270 -4.54 -2.02 8.80
N THR A 271 -3.91 -2.91 8.05
CA THR A 271 -3.10 -4.01 8.60
C THR A 271 -1.60 -3.81 8.37
N ALA A 272 -1.19 -3.01 7.38
CA ALA A 272 0.20 -2.81 7.03
C ALA A 272 1.04 -2.27 8.21
N PRO A 273 0.60 -1.24 8.97
CA PRO A 273 1.35 -0.77 10.13
C PRO A 273 1.66 -1.88 11.13
N TRP A 274 0.61 -2.59 11.58
CA TRP A 274 0.73 -3.67 12.55
C TRP A 274 1.64 -4.80 12.05
N TRP A 275 1.48 -5.19 10.79
CA TRP A 275 2.24 -6.30 10.22
C TRP A 275 3.74 -5.96 10.10
N ILE A 276 4.07 -4.72 9.70
CA ILE A 276 5.46 -4.25 9.63
C ILE A 276 6.06 -4.13 11.05
N ASP A 277 5.32 -3.62 12.03
CA ASP A 277 5.79 -3.54 13.41
C ASP A 277 6.03 -4.94 14.01
N ALA A 278 5.13 -5.89 13.75
CA ALA A 278 5.28 -7.28 14.16
C ALA A 278 6.51 -7.94 13.51
N LEU A 279 6.76 -7.63 12.23
CA LEU A 279 7.95 -8.09 11.52
C LEU A 279 9.24 -7.58 12.15
N MET A 280 9.28 -6.30 12.55
CA MET A 280 10.44 -5.71 13.24
C MET A 280 10.72 -6.39 14.58
N VAL A 281 9.66 -6.68 15.35
CA VAL A 281 9.80 -7.38 16.64
C VAL A 281 10.39 -8.77 16.47
N GLN A 282 10.06 -9.46 15.38
CA GLN A 282 10.61 -10.78 15.05
C GLN A 282 12.06 -10.70 14.51
N ASN A 283 12.53 -9.51 14.13
CA ASN A 283 13.91 -9.22 13.71
C ASN A 283 14.46 -10.18 12.63
N TYR A 284 13.66 -10.47 11.60
CA TYR A 284 14.17 -11.17 10.43
C TYR A 284 15.10 -10.26 9.63
N GLY A 285 16.15 -10.82 9.03
CA GLY A 285 17.08 -10.08 8.18
C GLY A 285 16.51 -9.62 6.82
N GLY A 286 15.18 -9.62 6.65
CA GLY A 286 14.49 -9.28 5.41
C GLY A 286 13.16 -10.02 5.22
N LEU A 287 12.36 -9.58 4.24
CA LEU A 287 11.08 -10.20 3.89
C LEU A 287 11.30 -11.54 3.19
N ILE A 288 12.34 -11.65 2.36
CA ILE A 288 12.75 -12.92 1.75
C ILE A 288 13.19 -13.94 2.81
N ALA A 289 13.97 -13.50 3.81
CA ALA A 289 14.40 -14.37 4.90
C ALA A 289 13.19 -14.92 5.69
N ARG A 290 12.20 -14.06 6.00
CA ARG A 290 10.93 -14.48 6.59
C ARG A 290 10.18 -15.47 5.71
N HIS A 291 10.09 -15.21 4.40
CA HIS A 291 9.42 -16.11 3.47
C HIS A 291 10.01 -17.53 3.53
N HIS A 292 11.34 -17.66 3.53
CA HIS A 292 12.00 -18.96 3.63
C HIS A 292 11.70 -19.67 4.95
N LEU A 293 11.69 -18.94 6.07
CA LEU A 293 11.32 -19.49 7.37
C LEU A 293 9.87 -19.98 7.37
N TRP A 294 8.92 -19.12 7.01
CA TRP A 294 7.50 -19.45 6.91
C TRP A 294 7.25 -20.67 6.03
N LYS A 295 7.90 -20.74 4.85
CA LYS A 295 7.79 -21.87 3.93
C LYS A 295 8.26 -23.17 4.57
N SER A 296 9.37 -23.12 5.32
CA SER A 296 9.95 -24.29 6.00
C SER A 296 9.10 -24.78 7.17
N GLU A 297 8.56 -23.86 7.98
CA GLU A 297 7.75 -24.18 9.16
C GLU A 297 6.34 -24.66 8.77
N SER A 298 5.81 -24.13 7.66
CA SER A 298 4.47 -24.48 7.17
C SER A 298 4.44 -25.78 6.35
N GLY A 299 5.59 -26.44 6.13
CA GLY A 299 5.67 -27.69 5.36
C GLY A 299 5.32 -27.54 3.87
N ILE A 300 5.46 -26.34 3.30
CA ILE A 300 5.10 -26.05 1.92
C ILE A 300 6.14 -26.64 0.96
N GLY A 301 5.66 -27.40 -0.03
CA GLY A 301 6.53 -27.98 -1.06
C GLY A 301 7.28 -26.94 -1.89
N ASN A 302 8.48 -27.29 -2.37
CA ASN A 302 9.30 -26.37 -3.16
C ASN A 302 8.63 -25.87 -4.44
N ASN A 303 7.78 -26.69 -5.04
CA ASN A 303 7.05 -26.39 -6.28
C ASN A 303 5.61 -25.94 -6.03
N ASP A 304 5.25 -25.61 -4.78
CA ASP A 304 3.93 -25.10 -4.48
C ASP A 304 3.74 -23.69 -5.05
N ARG A 305 2.57 -23.44 -5.65
CA ARG A 305 2.24 -22.17 -6.28
C ARG A 305 2.12 -21.03 -5.25
N VAL A 306 1.59 -21.34 -4.08
CA VAL A 306 1.43 -20.37 -2.98
C VAL A 306 2.80 -19.95 -2.47
N GLY A 307 3.73 -20.89 -2.36
CA GLY A 307 5.13 -20.61 -2.04
C GLY A 307 5.76 -19.61 -3.02
N PHE A 308 5.58 -19.81 -4.33
CA PHE A 308 6.10 -18.89 -5.34
C PHE A 308 5.43 -17.50 -5.28
N GLU A 309 4.10 -17.44 -5.12
CA GLU A 309 3.38 -16.16 -5.01
C GLU A 309 3.84 -15.36 -3.77
N HIS A 310 3.97 -16.03 -2.62
CA HIS A 310 4.46 -15.41 -1.38
C HIS A 310 5.89 -14.89 -1.54
N GLU A 311 6.78 -15.64 -2.20
CA GLU A 311 8.16 -15.21 -2.48
C GLU A 311 8.18 -13.93 -3.32
N VAL A 312 7.39 -13.89 -4.41
CA VAL A 312 7.32 -12.73 -5.30
C VAL A 312 6.82 -11.49 -4.55
N ILE A 313 5.73 -11.61 -3.78
CA ILE A 313 5.19 -10.48 -3.01
C ILE A 313 6.22 -10.00 -1.97
N SER A 314 6.85 -10.92 -1.25
CA SER A 314 7.90 -10.58 -0.26
C SER A 314 9.05 -9.83 -0.90
N LYS A 315 9.52 -10.30 -2.07
CA LYS A 315 10.58 -9.65 -2.83
C LYS A 315 10.18 -8.26 -3.32
N THR A 316 8.95 -8.11 -3.82
CA THR A 316 8.44 -6.82 -4.30
C THR A 316 8.36 -5.80 -3.17
N LEU A 317 7.86 -6.20 -2.00
CA LEU A 317 7.80 -5.33 -0.84
C LEU A 317 9.20 -4.94 -0.32
N GLU A 318 10.16 -5.86 -0.38
CA GLU A 318 11.55 -5.58 0.00
C GLU A 318 12.21 -4.60 -0.98
N ILE A 319 12.03 -4.79 -2.30
CA ILE A 319 12.55 -3.85 -3.31
C ILE A 319 11.91 -2.47 -3.14
N ALA A 320 10.59 -2.43 -2.94
CA ALA A 320 9.83 -1.20 -2.71
C ALA A 320 10.37 -0.43 -1.49
N ALA A 321 10.70 -1.11 -0.39
CA ALA A 321 11.23 -0.46 0.79
C ALA A 321 12.70 -0.01 0.60
N LEU A 322 13.57 -0.90 0.09
CA LEU A 322 15.02 -0.70 0.11
C LEU A 322 15.56 0.09 -1.08
N TYR A 323 14.95 -0.07 -2.26
CA TYR A 323 15.44 0.57 -3.49
C TYR A 323 14.57 1.77 -3.87
N ASP A 324 13.25 1.60 -3.83
CA ASP A 324 12.32 2.68 -4.19
C ASP A 324 12.08 3.65 -3.02
N GLY A 325 12.57 3.30 -1.82
CA GLY A 325 12.43 4.14 -0.63
C GLY A 325 10.96 4.36 -0.27
N LEU A 326 10.11 3.35 -0.41
CA LEU A 326 8.68 3.47 -0.10
C LEU A 326 8.40 3.14 1.37
N ASN A 327 7.64 4.02 2.01
CA ASN A 327 7.05 3.76 3.32
C ASN A 327 5.88 2.79 3.17
N LEU A 328 6.16 1.50 3.35
CA LEU A 328 5.19 0.42 3.15
C LEU A 328 3.94 0.60 4.00
N LYS A 329 4.05 1.22 5.18
CA LYS A 329 2.91 1.45 6.08
C LYS A 329 1.87 2.37 5.44
N ASN A 330 2.28 3.36 4.64
CA ASN A 330 1.40 4.40 4.09
C ASN A 330 0.93 4.16 2.65
N CYS A 331 1.49 3.16 1.96
CA CYS A 331 1.18 2.86 0.58
C CYS A 331 -0.05 1.94 0.43
N MET A 332 -1.05 2.37 -0.33
CA MET A 332 -2.29 1.61 -0.55
C MET A 332 -2.06 0.25 -1.24
N PHE A 333 -1.19 0.22 -2.25
CA PHE A 333 -0.90 -1.04 -2.95
C PHE A 333 -0.18 -2.04 -2.04
N ASN A 334 0.66 -1.53 -1.12
CA ASN A 334 1.34 -2.35 -0.11
C ASN A 334 0.37 -2.92 0.91
N GLU A 335 -0.62 -2.14 1.37
CA GLU A 335 -1.72 -2.69 2.19
C GLU A 335 -2.39 -3.89 1.50
N PHE A 336 -2.71 -3.76 0.21
CA PHE A 336 -3.36 -4.82 -0.54
C PHE A 336 -2.47 -6.07 -0.66
N LEU A 337 -1.18 -5.89 -0.96
CA LEU A 337 -0.21 -6.99 -1.02
C LEU A 337 0.00 -7.67 0.35
N LEU A 338 0.07 -6.90 1.43
CA LEU A 338 0.22 -7.43 2.79
C LEU A 338 -1.01 -8.21 3.25
N ARG A 339 -2.22 -7.74 2.91
CA ARG A 339 -3.45 -8.53 3.13
C ARG A 339 -3.46 -9.82 2.33
N ARG A 340 -2.88 -9.83 1.11
CA ARG A 340 -2.72 -11.04 0.32
C ARG A 340 -1.78 -12.05 0.98
N LEU A 341 -0.65 -11.57 1.54
CA LEU A 341 0.26 -12.42 2.32
C LEU A 341 -0.45 -13.00 3.55
N GLN A 342 -1.12 -12.17 4.35
CA GLN A 342 -1.84 -12.63 5.54
C GLN A 342 -2.91 -13.67 5.22
N LEU A 343 -3.66 -13.49 4.12
CA LEU A 343 -4.62 -14.48 3.64
C LEU A 343 -3.96 -15.82 3.26
N GLN A 344 -2.79 -15.78 2.62
CA GLN A 344 -2.05 -17.01 2.28
C GLN A 344 -1.54 -17.71 3.54
N GLU A 345 -1.02 -16.94 4.49
CA GLU A 345 -0.50 -17.45 5.76
C GLU A 345 -1.60 -18.13 6.58
N GLU A 346 -2.78 -17.50 6.69
CA GLU A 346 -3.93 -18.08 7.40
C GLU A 346 -4.45 -19.35 6.71
N ALA A 347 -4.63 -19.30 5.38
CA ALA A 347 -5.13 -20.45 4.62
C ALA A 347 -4.22 -21.68 4.72
N ILE A 348 -2.91 -21.46 4.76
CA ILE A 348 -1.92 -22.53 4.94
C ILE A 348 -1.85 -22.98 6.40
N ALA A 349 -2.02 -22.08 7.37
CA ALA A 349 -2.05 -22.45 8.78
C ALA A 349 -3.24 -23.37 9.11
N GLU A 350 -4.38 -23.21 8.43
CA GLU A 350 -5.54 -24.09 8.57
C GLU A 350 -5.33 -25.48 7.93
N ASP A 351 -4.97 -25.53 6.64
CA ASP A 351 -4.66 -26.77 5.94
C ASP A 351 -3.55 -26.55 4.87
N PRO A 352 -2.30 -26.95 5.15
CA PRO A 352 -1.21 -26.82 4.20
C PRO A 352 -1.39 -27.64 2.90
N THR A 353 -2.18 -28.71 2.95
CA THR A 353 -2.37 -29.62 1.80
C THR A 353 -3.45 -29.10 0.86
N ASN A 354 -4.47 -28.43 1.42
CA ASN A 354 -5.60 -27.90 0.67
C ASN A 354 -6.04 -26.52 1.22
N PRO A 355 -5.23 -25.47 1.04
CA PRO A 355 -5.51 -24.15 1.60
C PRO A 355 -6.82 -23.59 1.03
N SER A 356 -7.73 -23.18 1.92
CA SER A 356 -8.98 -22.54 1.55
C SER A 356 -8.83 -21.03 1.45
N TYR A 357 -9.30 -20.45 0.34
CA TYR A 357 -9.33 -18.98 0.14
C TYR A 357 -10.74 -18.42 0.25
N ASP A 358 -11.63 -19.18 0.89
CA ASP A 358 -12.97 -18.73 1.23
C ASP A 358 -12.85 -17.53 2.17
N GLY A 359 -13.54 -16.45 1.81
CA GLY A 359 -13.42 -15.18 2.53
C GLY A 359 -12.28 -14.26 2.07
N SER A 360 -11.58 -14.59 0.97
CA SER A 360 -10.59 -13.68 0.36
C SER A 360 -11.11 -12.26 0.12
N ALA A 361 -12.39 -12.08 -0.21
CA ALA A 361 -13.00 -10.75 -0.34
C ALA A 361 -12.99 -9.93 0.97
N HIS A 362 -13.11 -10.59 2.13
CA HIS A 362 -13.06 -9.93 3.44
C HIS A 362 -11.63 -9.52 3.80
N TRP A 363 -10.66 -10.41 3.59
CA TRP A 363 -9.25 -10.11 3.80
C TRP A 363 -8.77 -8.95 2.94
N MET A 364 -9.01 -9.04 1.63
CA MET A 364 -8.53 -8.07 0.66
C MET A 364 -9.25 -6.73 0.71
N GLY A 365 -10.37 -6.62 1.44
CA GLY A 365 -11.20 -5.41 1.50
C GLY A 365 -11.79 -5.01 0.14
N SER A 366 -11.73 -5.89 -0.86
CA SER A 366 -12.25 -5.62 -2.19
C SER A 366 -13.65 -6.22 -2.33
N SER A 367 -14.60 -5.40 -2.78
CA SER A 367 -15.93 -5.86 -3.16
C SER A 367 -15.95 -6.62 -4.48
N ASP A 368 -14.85 -6.57 -5.25
CA ASP A 368 -14.80 -7.09 -6.61
C ASP A 368 -14.80 -8.61 -6.59
N ARG A 369 -15.84 -9.20 -7.20
CA ARG A 369 -15.93 -10.64 -7.37
C ARG A 369 -15.09 -11.08 -8.56
N ARG A 370 -14.39 -12.20 -8.37
CA ARG A 370 -13.79 -12.97 -9.47
C ARG A 370 -14.88 -13.32 -10.49
N GLY A 371 -14.63 -13.01 -11.76
CA GLY A 371 -15.51 -13.35 -12.88
C GLY A 371 -16.34 -12.22 -13.47
N GLY A 372 -16.13 -10.96 -13.04
CA GLY A 372 -16.78 -9.79 -13.66
C GLY A 372 -18.29 -9.69 -13.44
N ALA A 373 -18.85 -10.52 -12.56
CA ALA A 373 -20.27 -10.47 -12.21
C ALA A 373 -20.55 -9.20 -11.39
N LEU A 374 -21.25 -8.24 -12.00
CA LEU A 374 -21.73 -7.03 -11.34
C LEU A 374 -22.98 -7.35 -10.52
N VAL A 375 -22.83 -7.50 -9.21
CA VAL A 375 -23.95 -7.65 -8.27
C VAL A 375 -24.08 -6.35 -7.50
N ALA A 376 -25.30 -5.80 -7.45
CA ALA A 376 -25.56 -4.56 -6.72
C ALA A 376 -25.17 -4.69 -5.24
N PRO A 377 -24.37 -3.76 -4.67
CA PRO A 377 -23.96 -3.81 -3.26
C PRO A 377 -25.13 -3.91 -2.28
N ALA A 378 -26.23 -3.21 -2.57
CA ALA A 378 -27.45 -3.27 -1.76
C ALA A 378 -28.09 -4.68 -1.73
N LEU A 379 -28.12 -5.37 -2.88
CA LEU A 379 -28.61 -6.74 -2.95
C LEU A 379 -27.69 -7.70 -2.20
N LYS A 380 -26.37 -7.50 -2.29
CA LYS A 380 -25.39 -8.29 -1.52
C LYS A 380 -25.57 -8.10 -0.01
N ALA A 381 -25.77 -6.87 0.45
CA ALA A 381 -26.04 -6.58 1.85
C ALA A 381 -27.36 -7.21 2.34
N PHE A 382 -28.42 -7.13 1.52
CA PHE A 382 -29.69 -7.80 1.80
C PHE A 382 -29.51 -9.32 1.94
N VAL A 383 -28.89 -9.97 0.94
CA VAL A 383 -28.65 -11.42 0.96
C VAL A 383 -27.77 -11.84 2.14
N ALA A 384 -26.73 -11.07 2.47
CA ALA A 384 -25.89 -11.35 3.64
C ALA A 384 -26.68 -11.26 4.96
N THR A 385 -27.59 -10.29 5.06
CA THR A 385 -28.48 -10.13 6.22
C THR A 385 -29.45 -11.29 6.34
N GLU A 386 -30.06 -11.73 5.22
CA GLU A 386 -30.95 -12.89 5.20
C GLU A 386 -30.22 -14.19 5.55
N LEU A 387 -29.02 -14.43 4.98
CA LEU A 387 -28.20 -15.60 5.34
C LEU A 387 -27.78 -15.60 6.81
N SER A 388 -27.47 -14.42 7.38
CA SER A 388 -27.17 -14.29 8.81
C SER A 388 -28.40 -14.61 9.67
N ARG A 389 -29.58 -14.15 9.24
CA ARG A 389 -30.86 -14.44 9.89
C ARG A 389 -31.21 -15.93 9.85
N GLU A 390 -31.03 -16.58 8.70
CA GLU A 390 -31.23 -18.03 8.55
C GLU A 390 -30.25 -18.83 9.40
N ALA A 391 -28.98 -18.45 9.45
CA ALA A 391 -27.98 -19.08 10.30
C ALA A 391 -28.33 -18.93 11.80
N ALA A 392 -28.88 -17.79 12.21
CA ALA A 392 -29.38 -17.59 13.57
C ALA A 392 -30.59 -18.49 13.87
N ILE A 393 -31.54 -18.61 12.95
CA ILE A 393 -32.69 -19.52 13.08
C ILE A 393 -32.21 -20.96 13.22
N MET A 394 -31.30 -21.42 12.35
CA MET A 394 -30.76 -22.78 12.42
C MET A 394 -30.04 -23.07 13.74
N LYS A 395 -29.33 -22.08 14.31
CA LYS A 395 -28.72 -22.21 15.64
C LYS A 395 -29.79 -22.36 16.73
N GLU A 396 -30.85 -21.56 16.71
CA GLU A 396 -31.94 -21.66 17.67
C GLU A 396 -32.75 -22.97 17.51
N GLU A 397 -32.95 -23.45 16.28
CA GLU A 397 -33.55 -24.76 16.05
C GLU A 397 -32.69 -25.92 16.57
N ARG A 398 -31.36 -25.85 16.39
CA ARG A 398 -30.44 -26.85 16.97
C ARG A 398 -30.53 -26.82 18.50
N LYS A 399 -30.49 -25.64 19.13
CA LYS A 399 -30.67 -25.50 20.58
C LYS A 399 -32.02 -26.03 21.06
N ALA A 400 -33.12 -25.73 20.35
CA ALA A 400 -34.46 -26.20 20.69
C ALA A 400 -34.55 -27.73 20.57
N ARG A 401 -33.90 -28.33 19.57
CA ARG A 401 -33.84 -29.77 19.40
C ARG A 401 -33.03 -30.44 20.51
N GLU A 402 -31.88 -29.87 20.87
CA GLU A 402 -31.06 -30.35 21.98
C GLU A 402 -31.78 -30.24 23.33
N ALA A 403 -32.48 -29.12 23.59
CA ALA A 403 -33.32 -28.96 24.77
C ALA A 403 -34.47 -29.98 24.82
N LYS A 404 -35.12 -30.25 23.68
CA LYS A 404 -36.16 -31.27 23.59
C LYS A 404 -35.60 -32.68 23.80
N ALA A 405 -34.41 -32.98 23.29
CA ALA A 405 -33.75 -34.26 23.50
C ALA A 405 -33.40 -34.49 24.97
N LEU A 406 -32.96 -33.44 25.69
CA LEU A 406 -32.71 -33.52 27.14
C LEU A 406 -33.98 -33.84 27.93
N VAL A 407 -35.11 -33.18 27.64
CA VAL A 407 -36.39 -33.47 28.30
C VAL A 407 -36.86 -34.90 28.03
N VAL A 408 -36.68 -35.40 26.79
CA VAL A 408 -37.00 -36.81 26.48
C VAL A 408 -36.06 -37.76 27.22
N GLY A 409 -34.77 -37.44 27.32
CA GLY A 409 -33.81 -38.21 28.12
C GLY A 409 -34.23 -38.31 29.59
N GLU A 410 -34.58 -37.19 30.21
CA GLU A 410 -35.07 -37.15 31.60
C GLU A 410 -36.37 -37.95 31.77
N ALA A 411 -37.28 -37.90 30.80
CA ALA A 411 -38.53 -38.66 30.84
C ALA A 411 -38.32 -40.18 30.70
N VAL A 412 -37.38 -40.61 29.84
CA VAL A 412 -37.01 -42.02 29.69
C VAL A 412 -36.34 -42.53 30.96
N GLU A 413 -35.42 -41.76 31.54
CA GLU A 413 -34.76 -42.10 32.80
C GLU A 413 -35.77 -42.22 33.95
N ALA A 414 -36.74 -41.29 34.05
CA ALA A 414 -37.82 -41.37 35.02
C ALA A 414 -38.72 -42.60 34.80
N ALA A 415 -39.01 -42.97 33.55
CA ALA A 415 -39.79 -44.17 33.22
C ALA A 415 -39.05 -45.46 33.59
N ASP A 416 -37.74 -45.53 33.35
CA ASP A 416 -36.91 -46.68 33.74
C ASP A 416 -36.82 -46.82 35.27
N VAL A 417 -36.67 -45.71 35.99
CA VAL A 417 -36.72 -45.71 37.47
C VAL A 417 -38.09 -46.17 37.98
N ALA A 418 -39.18 -45.70 37.37
CA ALA A 418 -40.53 -46.15 37.71
C ALA A 418 -40.75 -47.64 37.41
N ALA A 419 -40.18 -48.15 36.30
CA ALA A 419 -40.24 -49.57 35.96
C ALA A 419 -39.43 -50.44 36.93
N GLN A 420 -38.28 -49.96 37.39
CA GLN A 420 -37.47 -50.65 38.42
C GLN A 420 -38.16 -50.65 39.80
N GLN A 421 -38.93 -49.60 40.12
CA GLN A 421 -39.68 -49.49 41.37
C GLN A 421 -41.07 -50.13 41.31
N ALA A 422 -41.54 -50.54 40.12
CA ALA A 422 -42.80 -51.21 39.98
C ALA A 422 -42.74 -52.56 40.73
N PRO A 423 -43.70 -52.85 41.62
CA PRO A 423 -43.71 -54.11 42.36
C PRO A 423 -43.77 -55.26 41.36
N GLN A 424 -42.77 -56.16 41.42
CA GLN A 424 -42.73 -57.37 40.60
C GLN A 424 -43.99 -58.19 40.86
N TRP A 425 -44.98 -58.02 39.99
CA TRP A 425 -46.20 -58.78 40.04
C TRP A 425 -45.89 -60.15 39.45
N ILE A 426 -45.56 -61.11 40.32
CA ILE A 426 -45.33 -62.50 39.93
C ILE A 426 -46.73 -63.12 39.67
N PRO A 427 -47.12 -63.39 38.41
CA PRO A 427 -48.39 -64.04 38.15
C PRO A 427 -48.34 -65.46 38.69
N ARG A 428 -49.18 -65.76 39.70
CA ARG A 428 -49.43 -67.13 40.16
C ARG A 428 -50.45 -67.78 39.23
N GLY A 429 -49.99 -68.43 38.16
CA GLY A 429 -50.82 -69.21 37.25
C GLY A 429 -50.01 -70.17 36.38
N PRO A 430 -50.59 -71.30 35.94
CA PRO A 430 -49.87 -72.36 35.22
C PRO A 430 -49.37 -71.85 33.86
N GLN A 431 -48.09 -72.12 33.62
CA GLN A 431 -47.30 -71.62 32.49
C GLN A 431 -47.83 -72.16 31.16
N ALA A 432 -48.42 -71.27 30.35
CA ALA A 432 -48.44 -71.45 28.90
C ALA A 432 -47.20 -70.76 28.34
N ILE A 433 -46.23 -71.57 27.88
CA ILE A 433 -45.05 -71.08 27.17
C ILE A 433 -45.52 -70.57 25.80
N VAL A 434 -45.78 -69.27 25.71
CA VAL A 434 -45.89 -68.56 24.43
C VAL A 434 -44.58 -67.83 24.22
N SER A 435 -43.74 -68.39 23.35
CA SER A 435 -42.53 -67.74 22.87
C SER A 435 -42.94 -66.54 22.01
N LEU A 436 -42.93 -65.35 22.60
CA LEU A 436 -43.06 -64.09 21.88
C LEU A 436 -41.70 -63.76 21.26
N ALA A 437 -41.62 -63.91 19.93
CA ALA A 437 -40.49 -63.46 19.15
C ALA A 437 -40.32 -61.94 19.29
N ALA A 438 -39.07 -61.51 19.49
CA ALA A 438 -38.67 -60.11 19.45
C ALA A 438 -39.03 -59.46 18.09
N PRO A 439 -39.34 -58.16 18.04
CA PRO A 439 -39.55 -57.46 16.79
C PRO A 439 -38.21 -57.40 16.03
N GLY A 440 -38.06 -58.29 15.06
CA GLY A 440 -36.84 -58.46 14.26
C GLY A 440 -36.42 -59.92 14.03
N GLY A 441 -37.04 -60.90 14.69
CA GLY A 441 -36.73 -62.32 14.48
C GLY A 441 -37.51 -62.95 13.33
N PHE A 442 -36.80 -63.39 12.28
CA PHE A 442 -37.35 -64.22 11.20
C PHE A 442 -37.77 -65.59 11.75
N ALA A 443 -39.04 -65.97 11.55
CA ALA A 443 -39.48 -67.35 11.73
C ALA A 443 -39.26 -68.11 10.41
N PHE A 444 -38.36 -69.09 10.43
CA PHE A 444 -38.27 -70.09 9.36
C PHE A 444 -39.40 -71.10 9.54
N TRP A 445 -40.35 -71.11 8.60
CA TRP A 445 -41.24 -72.24 8.40
C TRP A 445 -40.68 -73.05 7.24
N GLN A 446 -40.07 -74.18 7.58
CA GLN A 446 -39.54 -75.12 6.60
C GLN A 446 -40.71 -76.00 6.14
N ASP A 447 -41.33 -75.62 5.04
CA ASP A 447 -42.07 -76.58 4.23
C ASP A 447 -41.56 -76.54 2.78
N SER A 448 -41.52 -77.73 2.22
CA SER A 448 -40.67 -78.08 1.09
C SER A 448 -41.25 -77.53 -0.21
N SER A 449 -40.36 -77.05 -1.08
CA SER A 449 -40.53 -76.69 -2.50
C SER A 449 -40.69 -75.19 -2.80
N ILE A 450 -39.75 -74.70 -3.61
CA ILE A 450 -39.68 -73.38 -4.28
C ILE A 450 -38.91 -72.30 -3.49
N VAL A 451 -37.62 -72.16 -3.82
CA VAL A 451 -36.79 -71.00 -3.47
C VAL A 451 -36.93 -69.96 -4.59
N ILE A 452 -37.64 -68.86 -4.32
CA ILE A 452 -37.60 -67.66 -5.17
C ILE A 452 -36.59 -66.70 -4.55
N LEU A 453 -35.41 -66.59 -5.16
CA LEU A 453 -34.43 -65.54 -4.87
C LEU A 453 -34.87 -64.24 -5.55
N LEU A 454 -35.49 -63.32 -4.81
CA LEU A 454 -35.63 -61.93 -5.23
C LEU A 454 -34.38 -61.16 -4.80
N TYR A 455 -33.53 -60.84 -5.77
CA TYR A 455 -32.47 -59.85 -5.60
C TYR A 455 -33.09 -58.46 -5.55
N PRO A 456 -32.76 -57.61 -4.56
CA PRO A 456 -33.04 -56.18 -4.68
C PRO A 456 -32.08 -55.56 -5.70
N LEU A 457 -32.65 -55.12 -6.82
CA LEU A 457 -32.05 -54.18 -7.76
C LEU A 457 -31.84 -52.84 -7.04
N ALA A 458 -30.67 -52.68 -6.43
CA ALA A 458 -30.17 -51.37 -6.04
C ALA A 458 -29.53 -50.71 -7.27
N THR A 459 -30.19 -49.68 -7.79
CA THR A 459 -29.68 -48.73 -8.77
C THR A 459 -28.41 -48.07 -8.26
N SER A 460 -27.28 -48.38 -8.89
CA SER A 460 -26.02 -47.65 -8.74
C SER A 460 -25.96 -46.49 -9.75
N LEU A 461 -25.92 -45.26 -9.23
CA LEU A 461 -25.35 -44.11 -9.96
C LEU A 461 -23.86 -44.08 -9.64
N GLY A 462 -23.05 -44.32 -10.66
CA GLY A 462 -21.60 -44.43 -10.55
C GLY A 462 -20.92 -43.09 -10.27
N HIS A 463 -20.11 -43.06 -9.22
CA HIS A 463 -18.92 -42.23 -9.14
C HIS A 463 -17.72 -43.08 -9.57
N PHE A 464 -17.07 -42.67 -10.65
CA PHE A 464 -15.79 -43.24 -11.06
C PHE A 464 -14.69 -42.71 -10.13
N PHE A 465 -14.18 -43.58 -9.26
CA PHE A 465 -12.87 -43.42 -8.65
C PHE A 465 -11.82 -43.96 -9.64
N VAL A 466 -10.87 -43.10 -10.03
CA VAL A 466 -9.67 -43.49 -10.78
C VAL A 466 -8.60 -43.87 -9.77
N GLN A 467 -8.23 -45.16 -9.70
CA GLN A 467 -6.97 -45.59 -9.10
C GLN A 467 -5.87 -45.65 -10.18
N PRO A 468 -4.64 -45.19 -9.88
CA PRO A 468 -3.55 -45.16 -10.84
C PRO A 468 -2.83 -46.51 -10.90
N GLY A 469 -2.63 -47.01 -12.11
CA GLY A 469 -1.69 -48.11 -12.39
C GLY A 469 -2.35 -49.34 -13.00
N LEU A 470 -2.37 -49.40 -14.34
CA LEU A 470 -2.24 -50.61 -15.19
C LEU A 470 -2.08 -50.15 -16.66
N PRO A 471 -1.52 -50.98 -17.56
CA PRO A 471 -0.68 -50.52 -18.67
C PRO A 471 -1.45 -50.08 -19.93
N ARG A 472 -0.74 -49.26 -20.73
CA ARG A 472 -1.19 -48.66 -21.99
C ARG A 472 -1.87 -49.66 -22.93
N LEU A 473 -3.12 -49.36 -23.30
CA LEU A 473 -3.84 -50.00 -24.41
C LEU A 473 -3.36 -49.41 -25.74
N SER A 474 -3.26 -50.28 -26.75
CA SER A 474 -2.69 -49.99 -28.08
C SER A 474 -3.62 -49.17 -28.99
N GLU A 475 -2.99 -48.40 -29.88
CA GLU A 475 -3.53 -47.41 -30.85
C GLU A 475 -4.67 -47.88 -31.80
N ARG A 476 -5.18 -49.11 -31.68
CA ARG A 476 -6.16 -49.66 -32.64
C ARG A 476 -7.63 -49.47 -32.28
N ARG A 477 -7.96 -48.84 -31.14
CA ARG A 477 -9.38 -48.59 -30.75
C ARG A 477 -9.87 -47.15 -30.94
N GLU A 478 -8.98 -46.16 -31.11
CA GLU A 478 -9.38 -44.77 -31.42
C GLU A 478 -9.93 -44.60 -32.85
N ALA A 479 -9.42 -45.38 -33.81
CA ALA A 479 -9.82 -45.27 -35.22
C ALA A 479 -11.28 -45.69 -35.50
N ARG A 480 -11.93 -46.44 -34.58
CA ARG A 480 -13.32 -46.88 -34.75
C ARG A 480 -14.34 -45.94 -34.11
N TRP A 481 -13.91 -45.09 -33.17
CA TRP A 481 -14.77 -44.10 -32.52
C TRP A 481 -14.89 -42.83 -33.38
N LEU A 482 -13.80 -42.42 -34.04
CA LEU A 482 -13.78 -41.26 -34.93
C LEU A 482 -14.55 -41.47 -36.25
N SER A 483 -14.72 -42.71 -36.71
CA SER A 483 -15.51 -43.00 -37.93
C SER A 483 -17.02 -43.00 -37.71
N LEU A 484 -17.49 -43.06 -36.45
CA LEU A 484 -18.90 -42.97 -36.10
C LEU A 484 -19.40 -41.51 -35.98
N LEU A 485 -18.50 -40.56 -35.72
CA LEU A 485 -18.84 -39.13 -35.63
C LEU A 485 -18.96 -38.42 -36.99
N GLN A 486 -18.43 -39.00 -38.07
CA GLN A 486 -18.43 -38.39 -39.41
C GLN A 486 -19.69 -38.66 -40.26
N ARG A 487 -20.75 -39.31 -39.72
CA ARG A 487 -21.97 -39.66 -40.47
C ARG A 487 -23.26 -38.96 -40.03
N ARG A 488 -23.19 -37.82 -39.32
CA ARG A 488 -24.36 -36.96 -39.07
C ARG A 488 -24.19 -35.61 -39.74
N SER A 489 -25.00 -35.33 -40.76
CA SER A 489 -25.19 -33.96 -41.27
C SER A 489 -25.98 -33.14 -40.26
N PRO A 490 -25.55 -31.92 -39.90
CA PRO A 490 -26.36 -31.03 -39.09
C PRO A 490 -27.45 -30.36 -39.94
N GLY A 491 -28.62 -30.13 -39.32
CA GLY A 491 -29.75 -29.41 -39.91
C GLY A 491 -29.56 -27.88 -39.92
N PRO A 492 -30.53 -27.12 -40.46
CA PRO A 492 -30.32 -25.75 -40.92
C PRO A 492 -30.13 -24.67 -39.84
N ASP A 493 -30.24 -24.98 -38.55
CA ASP A 493 -30.25 -23.97 -37.47
C ASP A 493 -28.91 -23.78 -36.73
N GLU A 494 -27.81 -24.38 -37.18
CA GLU A 494 -26.47 -24.25 -36.56
C GLU A 494 -25.47 -23.40 -37.36
N LEU A 495 -25.95 -22.51 -38.24
CA LEU A 495 -25.08 -21.66 -39.07
C LEU A 495 -24.61 -20.35 -38.42
N ARG A 496 -24.92 -20.08 -37.15
CA ARG A 496 -24.44 -18.88 -36.43
C ARG A 496 -23.21 -19.07 -35.55
N TYR A 497 -22.73 -20.29 -35.33
CA TYR A 497 -21.57 -20.53 -34.44
C TYR A 497 -20.22 -20.69 -35.15
N HIS A 498 -20.20 -20.83 -36.48
CA HIS A 498 -18.97 -21.11 -37.22
C HIS A 498 -18.29 -19.93 -37.95
N GLN A 499 -18.80 -18.70 -37.82
CA GLN A 499 -18.16 -17.50 -38.39
C GLN A 499 -17.24 -16.75 -37.41
N LEU A 500 -17.18 -17.09 -36.11
CA LEU A 500 -16.32 -16.41 -35.14
C LEU A 500 -14.97 -17.09 -34.86
N LEU A 501 -14.66 -18.22 -35.50
CA LEU A 501 -13.39 -18.97 -35.33
C LEU A 501 -12.50 -18.99 -36.59
N ARG A 502 -12.60 -17.96 -37.44
CA ARG A 502 -11.73 -17.78 -38.63
C ARG A 502 -10.90 -16.49 -38.63
N LEU A 503 -10.71 -15.83 -37.48
CA LEU A 503 -9.91 -14.59 -37.38
C LEU A 503 -8.76 -14.61 -36.35
N ARG A 504 -8.29 -15.79 -35.91
CA ARG A 504 -6.98 -15.89 -35.23
C ARG A 504 -6.28 -17.19 -35.59
N ARG A 505 -5.73 -17.24 -36.80
CA ARG A 505 -4.85 -18.33 -37.22
C ARG A 505 -3.66 -17.84 -38.02
N ASP A 506 -3.10 -16.70 -37.61
CA ASP A 506 -1.75 -16.29 -37.97
C ASP A 506 -1.07 -15.79 -36.69
N SER A 507 0.17 -16.22 -36.46
CA SER A 507 1.01 -15.95 -35.28
C SER A 507 0.93 -16.99 -34.15
N PHE A 508 1.48 -18.18 -34.37
CA PHE A 508 2.30 -18.88 -33.36
C PHE A 508 3.35 -19.73 -34.07
N GLN A 509 4.58 -19.22 -34.12
CA GLN A 509 5.76 -20.01 -34.47
C GLN A 509 6.01 -21.02 -33.35
N CYS A 510 5.97 -22.30 -33.71
CA CYS A 510 6.21 -23.41 -32.80
C CYS A 510 7.72 -23.69 -32.74
N LEU A 511 8.37 -23.33 -31.63
CA LEU A 511 9.71 -23.82 -31.28
C LEU A 511 9.63 -25.32 -30.99
N ARG A 512 10.09 -26.14 -31.94
CA ARG A 512 10.42 -27.55 -31.69
C ARG A 512 11.75 -27.62 -30.95
N PHE A 513 11.74 -28.11 -29.71
CA PHE A 513 12.95 -28.62 -29.08
C PHE A 513 13.25 -30.01 -29.63
N SER A 514 14.34 -30.14 -30.40
CA SER A 514 14.92 -31.42 -30.79
C SER A 514 15.90 -31.89 -29.71
N ASN A 515 15.63 -33.07 -29.15
CA ASN A 515 16.60 -33.82 -28.35
C ASN A 515 17.80 -34.22 -29.22
N GLY A 516 18.99 -33.74 -28.86
CA GLY A 516 20.26 -34.15 -29.47
C GLY A 516 21.47 -33.60 -28.68
N PRO A 517 22.58 -34.35 -28.56
CA PRO A 517 23.67 -34.04 -27.65
C PRO A 517 24.57 -32.91 -28.18
N ILE A 518 25.02 -32.03 -27.28
CA ILE A 518 25.91 -30.89 -27.56
C ILE A 518 27.35 -31.41 -27.76
N PRO A 519 28.02 -31.13 -28.89
CA PRO A 519 29.47 -31.21 -28.95
C PRO A 519 30.09 -29.86 -28.56
N VAL A 520 31.07 -29.94 -27.65
CA VAL A 520 31.97 -28.86 -27.26
C VAL A 520 32.83 -28.46 -28.46
N ALA A 521 32.86 -27.18 -28.81
CA ALA A 521 33.86 -26.63 -29.74
C ALA A 521 34.40 -25.28 -29.24
N ARG A 522 35.71 -25.29 -28.98
CA ARG A 522 36.62 -24.16 -28.78
C ARG A 522 36.83 -23.38 -30.09
N PHE A 523 36.92 -22.06 -30.00
CA PHE A 523 37.79 -21.14 -30.77
C PHE A 523 38.00 -19.93 -29.85
N ILE A 524 39.19 -19.52 -29.36
CA ILE A 524 40.50 -19.16 -29.92
C ILE A 524 40.44 -18.05 -31.00
N THR A 525 40.64 -16.83 -30.49
CA THR A 525 41.34 -15.62 -31.02
C THR A 525 40.92 -14.99 -32.34
N LYS A 526 40.58 -13.69 -32.29
CA LYS A 526 41.57 -12.60 -32.46
C LYS A 526 41.14 -11.36 -31.69
#